data_AF-W2XLW6-F1
#
_entry.id   AF-W2XLW6-F1
#
_cell.length_a   1.000
_cell.length_b   1.000
_cell.length_c   1.000
_cell.angle_alpha   90.00
_cell.angle_beta   90.00
_cell.angle_gamma   90.00
#
_symmetry.space_group_name_H-M   'P 1'
#
loop_
_entity.id
_entity.type
_entity.pdbx_description
1 polymer ?
#
loop_
_entity_poly.entity_id
_entity_poly.type
_entity_poly.pdbx_seq_one_letter_code
_entity_poly.pdbx_strand_id
1 'polypeptide(L)'
;MDTSDEATILEAARQLEGQPIDLLINNAGIGLPGELTSTTKASFMRQFEVNTIGPFLVTRSLLPNLQLAAKAHGAAYVVQLSSFVGSIGSITNETAAMFKDALYGYGSSKAALNMIT
;
A
#
# COMPACT_ATOMS: atom_id res chain seq x y z
N MET A 1 4.31 -8.12 -11.53
CA MET A 1 3.78 -8.53 -10.22
C MET A 1 2.50 -7.76 -9.97
N ASP A 2 1.39 -8.44 -9.71
CA ASP A 2 0.14 -7.81 -9.26
C ASP A 2 0.15 -7.83 -7.73
N THR A 3 0.15 -6.65 -7.10
CA THR A 3 0.27 -6.54 -5.64
C THR A 3 -0.97 -7.02 -4.89
N SER A 4 -2.06 -7.29 -5.59
CA SER A 4 -3.27 -7.89 -5.00
C SER A 4 -3.32 -9.42 -5.08
N ASP A 5 -2.39 -10.04 -5.82
CA ASP A 5 -2.28 -11.48 -5.96
C ASP A 5 -1.00 -11.96 -5.27
N GLU A 6 -1.17 -12.59 -4.11
CA GLU A 6 -0.07 -13.09 -3.28
C GLU A 6 0.83 -14.08 -4.03
N ALA A 7 0.29 -14.91 -4.93
CA ALA A 7 1.09 -15.86 -5.68
C ALA A 7 2.10 -15.15 -6.60
N THR A 8 1.69 -14.04 -7.23
CA THR A 8 2.59 -13.27 -8.09
C THR A 8 3.67 -12.52 -7.30
N ILE A 9 3.38 -12.16 -6.04
CA ILE A 9 4.34 -11.54 -5.12
C ILE A 9 5.40 -12.55 -4.70
N LEU A 10 4.97 -13.75 -4.32
CA LEU A 10 5.88 -14.83 -3.94
C LEU A 10 6.79 -15.22 -5.09
N GLU A 11 6.25 -15.33 -6.30
CA GLU A 11 7.06 -15.63 -7.49
C GLU A 11 8.07 -14.52 -7.79
N ALA A 12 7.69 -13.25 -7.65
CA ALA A 12 8.63 -12.14 -7.82
C ALA A 12 9.73 -12.16 -6.74
N ALA A 13 9.40 -12.45 -5.48
CA ALA A 13 10.39 -12.59 -4.41
C ALA A 13 11.35 -13.75 -4.68
N ARG A 14 10.84 -14.90 -5.15
CA ARG A 14 11.64 -16.05 -5.54
C ARG A 14 12.65 -15.72 -6.65
N GLN A 15 12.23 -14.92 -7.64
CA GLN A 15 13.12 -14.47 -8.73
C GLN A 15 14.24 -13.54 -8.25
N LEU A 16 14.06 -12.89 -7.10
CA LEU A 16 15.02 -11.96 -6.51
C LEU A 16 15.83 -12.58 -5.37
N GLU A 17 15.69 -13.88 -5.09
CA GLU A 17 16.40 -14.54 -3.99
C GLU A 17 17.92 -14.28 -4.04
N GLY A 18 18.49 -13.93 -2.89
CA GLY A 18 19.91 -13.61 -2.74
C GLY A 18 20.33 -12.24 -3.26
N GLN A 19 19.44 -11.47 -3.88
CA GLN A 19 19.76 -10.12 -4.36
C GLN A 19 19.49 -9.08 -3.25
N PRO A 20 20.48 -8.26 -2.85
CA PRO A 20 20.22 -7.17 -1.92
C PRO A 20 19.30 -6.12 -2.56
N ILE A 21 18.30 -5.64 -1.80
CA ILE A 21 17.43 -4.53 -2.21
C ILE A 21 17.58 -3.39 -1.21
N ASP A 22 18.20 -2.30 -1.63
CA ASP A 22 18.42 -1.12 -0.79
C ASP A 22 17.17 -0.26 -0.60
N LEU A 23 16.28 -0.27 -1.60
CA LEU A 23 15.11 0.58 -1.64
C LEU A 23 13.93 -0.17 -2.25
N LEU A 24 12.90 -0.38 -1.42
CA LEU A 24 11.60 -0.86 -1.85
C LEU A 24 10.61 0.31 -1.85
N ILE A 25 9.99 0.59 -3.00
CA ILE A 25 8.94 1.60 -3.12
C ILE A 25 7.62 0.90 -3.42
N ASN A 26 6.73 0.85 -2.42
CA ASN A 26 5.36 0.39 -2.58
C ASN A 26 4.52 1.52 -3.20
N ASN A 27 4.57 1.61 -4.53
CA ASN A 27 3.91 2.62 -5.33
C ASN A 27 2.52 2.19 -5.85
N ALA A 28 2.29 0.88 -6.02
CA ALA A 28 1.04 0.39 -6.58
C ALA A 28 -0.17 0.89 -5.76
N GLY A 29 -1.16 1.45 -6.45
CA GLY A 29 -2.35 1.98 -5.80
C GLY A 29 -3.49 2.20 -6.78
N ILE A 30 -4.72 2.04 -6.30
CA ILE A 30 -5.95 2.32 -7.03
C ILE A 30 -6.88 3.18 -6.18
N GLY A 31 -7.57 4.11 -6.83
CA GLY A 31 -8.69 4.85 -6.25
C GLY A 31 -9.92 4.62 -7.09
N LEU A 32 -10.95 3.99 -6.51
CA LEU A 32 -12.23 3.77 -7.20
C LEU A 32 -13.25 4.75 -6.61
N PRO A 33 -13.90 5.59 -7.45
CA PRO A 33 -14.95 6.48 -6.98
C PRO A 33 -16.08 5.73 -6.27
N GLY A 34 -16.63 6.32 -5.22
CA GLY A 34 -17.77 5.74 -4.53
C GLY A 34 -18.33 6.65 -3.46
N GLU A 35 -19.66 6.70 -3.38
CA GLU A 35 -20.39 7.33 -2.28
C GLU A 35 -20.88 6.25 -1.32
N LEU A 36 -21.50 6.66 -0.21
CA LEU A 36 -22.07 5.73 0.77
C LEU A 36 -23.06 4.72 0.14
N THR A 37 -23.85 5.18 -0.82
CA THR A 37 -24.93 4.40 -1.46
C THR A 37 -24.46 3.57 -2.64
N SER A 38 -23.32 3.91 -3.25
CA SER A 38 -22.81 3.29 -4.48
C SER A 38 -21.55 2.45 -4.26
N THR A 39 -20.84 2.64 -3.15
CA THR A 39 -19.66 1.82 -2.83
C THR A 39 -20.07 0.39 -2.53
N THR A 40 -19.51 -0.55 -3.29
CA THR A 40 -19.75 -1.99 -3.09
C THR A 40 -18.68 -2.60 -2.19
N LYS A 41 -19.01 -3.70 -1.51
CA LYS A 41 -18.02 -4.50 -0.79
C LYS A 41 -16.83 -4.87 -1.70
N ALA A 42 -17.09 -5.24 -2.95
CA ALA A 42 -16.05 -5.65 -3.88
C ALA A 42 -15.08 -4.51 -4.21
N SER A 43 -15.59 -3.31 -4.54
CA SER A 43 -14.74 -2.15 -4.84
C SER A 43 -13.99 -1.65 -3.59
N PHE A 44 -14.58 -1.79 -2.40
CA PHE A 44 -13.93 -1.46 -1.14
C PHE A 44 -12.77 -2.42 -0.84
N MET A 45 -13.03 -3.73 -0.87
CA MET A 45 -12.02 -4.77 -0.61
C MET A 45 -10.89 -4.70 -1.64
N ARG A 46 -11.20 -4.47 -2.91
CA ARG A 46 -10.20 -4.36 -3.97
C ARG A 46 -9.19 -3.23 -3.69
N GLN A 47 -9.67 -2.10 -3.15
CA GLN A 47 -8.79 -0.98 -2.77
C GLN A 47 -7.90 -1.34 -1.57
N PHE A 48 -8.41 -2.08 -0.58
CA PHE A 48 -7.59 -2.58 0.54
C PHE A 48 -6.55 -3.61 0.11
N GLU A 49 -6.92 -4.55 -0.76
CA GLU A 49 -6.02 -5.55 -1.32
C GLU A 49 -4.82 -4.89 -1.98
N VAL A 50 -5.05 -3.89 -2.83
CA VAL A 50 -3.98 -3.22 -3.58
C VAL A 50 -3.23 -2.20 -2.71
N ASN A 51 -3.92 -1.34 -1.98
CA ASN A 51 -3.32 -0.17 -1.33
C ASN A 51 -2.75 -0.44 0.05
N THR A 52 -3.19 -1.52 0.72
CA THR A 52 -2.82 -1.82 2.12
C THR A 52 -2.18 -3.19 2.22
N ILE A 53 -2.92 -4.25 1.87
CA ILE A 53 -2.46 -5.62 2.05
C ILE A 53 -1.30 -5.92 1.10
N GLY A 54 -1.37 -5.46 -0.15
CA GLY A 54 -0.31 -5.63 -1.14
C GLY A 54 1.05 -5.10 -0.66
N PRO A 55 1.19 -3.82 -0.25
CA PRO A 55 2.41 -3.31 0.34
C PRO A 55 2.95 -4.11 1.52
N PHE A 56 2.06 -4.59 2.41
CA PHE A 56 2.45 -5.47 3.50
C PHE A 56 3.03 -6.79 2.98
N LEU A 57 2.34 -7.46 2.07
CA LEU A 57 2.77 -8.75 1.50
C LEU A 57 4.07 -8.63 0.71
N VAL A 58 4.23 -7.58 -0.09
CA VAL A 58 5.46 -7.31 -0.86
C VAL A 58 6.63 -7.10 0.09
N THR A 59 6.46 -6.22 1.09
CA THR A 59 7.51 -5.93 2.08
C THR A 59 7.89 -7.18 2.86
N ARG A 60 6.90 -7.98 3.29
CA ARG A 60 7.12 -9.24 4.00
C ARG A 60 7.89 -10.24 3.14
N SER A 61 7.54 -10.36 1.86
CA SER A 61 8.15 -11.34 0.95
C SER A 61 9.58 -10.96 0.56
N LEU A 62 9.87 -9.65 0.47
CA LEU A 62 11.21 -9.11 0.15
C LEU A 62 12.05 -8.78 1.40
N LEU A 63 11.57 -9.12 2.61
CA LEU A 63 12.31 -8.88 3.85
C LEU A 63 13.71 -9.50 3.84
N PRO A 64 13.94 -10.74 3.33
CA PRO A 64 15.29 -11.28 3.23
C PRO A 64 16.23 -10.42 2.38
N ASN A 65 15.73 -9.89 1.26
CA ASN A 65 16.49 -9.01 0.36
C ASN A 65 16.87 -7.68 1.01
N LEU A 66 15.93 -7.09 1.74
CA LEU A 66 16.14 -5.86 2.51
C LEU A 66 17.19 -6.09 3.63
N GLN A 67 17.13 -7.24 4.31
CA GLN A 67 18.12 -7.61 5.33
C GLN A 67 19.51 -7.84 4.74
N LEU A 68 19.60 -8.43 3.54
CA LEU A 68 20.87 -8.58 2.83
C LEU A 68 21.50 -7.23 2.50
N ALA A 69 20.71 -6.29 1.95
CA ALA A 69 21.16 -4.93 1.68
C ALA A 69 21.60 -4.20 2.95
N ALA A 70 20.79 -4.24 4.02
CA ALA A 70 21.14 -3.61 5.28
C ALA A 70 22.45 -4.18 5.87
N LYS A 71 22.70 -5.49 5.75
CA LYS A 71 23.95 -6.12 6.18
C LYS A 71 25.15 -5.71 5.31
N ALA A 72 24.96 -5.61 4.00
CA ALA A 72 26.03 -5.33 3.05
C ALA A 72 26.39 -3.83 2.99
N HIS A 73 25.38 -2.96 3.06
CA HIS A 73 25.47 -1.53 2.75
C HIS A 73 25.12 -0.63 3.95
N GLY A 74 24.71 -1.22 5.08
CA GLY A 74 24.46 -0.54 6.36
C GLY A 74 22.99 -0.13 6.58
N ALA A 75 22.18 -0.03 5.54
CA ALA A 75 20.75 0.28 5.64
C ALA A 75 19.96 -0.26 4.44
N ALA A 76 18.65 -0.39 4.61
CA ALA A 76 17.68 -0.58 3.55
C ALA A 76 16.40 0.20 3.91
N TYR A 77 15.69 0.71 2.91
CA TYR A 77 14.55 1.59 3.12
C TYR A 77 13.30 1.03 2.43
N VAL A 78 12.17 1.13 3.14
CA VAL A 78 10.84 0.85 2.57
C VAL A 78 10.07 2.16 2.53
N VAL A 79 9.64 2.54 1.34
CA VAL A 79 8.87 3.76 1.08
C VAL A 79 7.46 3.37 0.69
N GLN A 80 6.49 4.02 1.33
CA GLN A 80 5.08 3.72 1.20
C GLN A 80 4.39 4.96 0.64
N LEU A 81 3.79 4.86 -0.55
CA LEU A 81 3.08 6.01 -1.13
C LEU A 81 1.66 6.08 -0.59
N SER A 82 1.50 6.88 0.45
CA SER A 82 0.20 7.20 1.03
C SER A 82 -0.51 8.34 0.28
N SER A 83 -1.52 8.94 0.90
CA SER A 83 -2.25 10.09 0.35
C SER A 83 -2.74 11.00 1.46
N PHE A 84 -2.88 12.29 1.17
CA PHE A 84 -3.50 13.27 2.06
C PHE A 84 -4.89 12.82 2.53
N VAL A 85 -5.67 12.17 1.65
CA VAL A 85 -7.01 11.68 2.00
C VAL A 85 -7.01 10.46 2.92
N GLY A 86 -5.84 9.87 3.22
CA GLY A 86 -5.65 8.88 4.26
C GLY A 86 -5.41 9.47 5.66
N SER A 87 -5.35 10.80 5.78
CA SER A 87 -5.17 11.47 7.07
C SER A 87 -6.52 11.68 7.77
N ILE A 88 -6.68 11.07 8.94
CA ILE A 88 -7.86 11.28 9.81
C ILE A 88 -7.91 12.74 10.29
N GLY A 89 -6.75 13.30 10.70
CA GLY A 89 -6.67 14.67 11.21
C GLY A 89 -6.91 15.75 10.17
N SER A 90 -6.90 15.39 8.88
CA SER A 90 -7.15 16.33 7.78
C SER A 90 -8.60 16.33 7.30
N ILE A 91 -9.49 15.56 7.93
CA ILE A 91 -10.93 15.59 7.67
C ILE A 91 -11.54 16.75 8.45
N THR A 92 -11.69 17.90 7.78
CA THR A 92 -12.27 19.12 8.35
C THR A 92 -13.39 19.66 7.46
N ASN A 93 -14.10 20.69 7.91
CA ASN A 93 -15.15 21.33 7.10
C ASN A 93 -14.57 21.97 5.83
N GLU A 94 -13.36 22.54 5.91
CA GLU A 94 -12.67 23.20 4.81
C GLU A 94 -12.22 22.20 3.74
N THR A 95 -11.87 20.97 4.15
CA THR A 95 -11.39 19.93 3.24
C THR A 95 -12.49 18.96 2.80
N ALA A 96 -13.69 19.01 3.39
CA ALA A 96 -14.78 18.04 3.17
C ALA A 96 -15.06 17.73 1.69
N ALA A 97 -15.00 18.74 0.82
CA ALA A 97 -15.20 18.57 -0.62
C ALA A 97 -14.15 17.64 -1.28
N MET A 98 -12.87 17.69 -0.86
CA MET A 98 -11.81 16.82 -1.37
C MET A 98 -11.96 15.37 -0.90
N PHE A 99 -12.65 15.17 0.23
CA PHE A 99 -12.79 13.87 0.89
C PHE A 99 -14.09 13.15 0.49
N LYS A 100 -15.11 13.89 0.04
CA LYS A 100 -16.48 13.38 -0.23
C LYS A 100 -16.52 12.06 -1.02
N ASP A 101 -15.74 11.96 -2.09
CA ASP A 101 -15.78 10.81 -3.01
C ASP A 101 -14.61 9.83 -2.82
N ALA A 102 -13.66 10.20 -1.94
CA ALA A 102 -12.44 9.45 -1.69
C ALA A 102 -12.42 8.77 -0.31
N LEU A 103 -13.34 9.11 0.61
CA LEU A 103 -13.29 8.65 2.00
C LEU A 103 -13.44 7.14 2.17
N TYR A 104 -14.39 6.53 1.46
CA TYR A 104 -14.85 5.18 1.79
C TYR A 104 -13.78 4.14 1.52
N GLY A 105 -13.52 3.78 0.26
CA GLY A 105 -12.52 2.76 -0.05
C GLY A 105 -11.09 3.31 -0.07
N TYR A 106 -10.85 4.37 -0.84
CA TYR A 106 -9.50 4.87 -1.08
C TYR A 106 -8.85 5.46 0.19
N GLY A 107 -9.50 6.44 0.82
CA GLY A 107 -9.02 7.15 1.99
C GLY A 107 -8.79 6.20 3.17
N SER A 108 -9.76 5.33 3.47
CA SER A 108 -9.58 4.34 4.53
C SER A 108 -8.46 3.33 4.24
N SER A 109 -8.28 2.88 2.99
CA SER A 109 -7.16 2.00 2.62
C SER A 109 -5.80 2.70 2.75
N LYS A 110 -5.72 4.00 2.44
CA LYS A 110 -4.50 4.81 2.62
C LYS A 110 -4.26 5.16 4.10
N ALA A 111 -5.31 5.34 4.89
CA ALA A 111 -5.20 5.47 6.34
C ALA A 111 -4.68 4.17 6.97
N ALA A 112 -5.19 3.01 6.51
CA ALA A 112 -4.70 1.71 6.94
C ALA A 112 -3.25 1.47 6.51
N LEU A 113 -2.87 1.91 5.30
CA LEU A 113 -1.47 1.89 4.85
C LEU A 113 -0.57 2.60 5.86
N ASN A 114 -0.92 3.80 6.33
CA ASN A 114 -0.15 4.55 7.33
C ASN A 114 0.05 3.82 8.67
N MET A 115 -0.81 2.86 9.01
CA MET A 115 -0.69 2.09 10.27
C MET A 115 0.20 0.85 10.12
N ILE A 116 0.32 0.31 8.90
CA ILE A 116 1.16 -0.88 8.62
C ILE A 116 2.60 -0.51 8.22
N THR A 117 2.89 0.79 8.07
CA THR A 117 4.23 1.33 7.82
C THR A 117 5.00 1.50 9.13
#